data_AF-A0A4Y7KUQ3-F1
#
_entry.id   AF-A0A4Y7KUQ3-F1
#
_cell.length_a   1.000
_cell.length_b   1.000
_cell.length_c   1.000
_cell.angle_alpha   90.00
_cell.angle_beta   90.00
_cell.angle_gamma   90.00
#
_symmetry.space_group_name_H-M   'P 1'
#
loop_
_entity.id
_entity.type
_entity.pdbx_description
1 polymer ?
#
loop_
_entity_poly.entity_id
_entity_poly.type
_entity_poly.pdbx_seq_one_letter_code
_entity_poly.pdbx_strand_id
1 'polypeptide(L)'
;MSLSASEENLAFPIMVNGCTGKMGKAIIEAGVSAGLQVVPVSFGSESKSGQIVEVGGTEIHIYGPSRRENILTSLLNENPNMIVIDFTVPAAVNANAELYSKVGVPFVMGTTGGDREMLYNTVEDSKGYALISPQMGKQVIESHQASKLDPSGTAKDVIKCFQKLGISYELDQMQQIRDPEQQLEMVGVPEEHLRGHAFHVYHLTSPDKT
;
A
#
# COMPACT_ATOMS: atom_id res chain seq x y z
N MET A 1 7.12 -4.31 -40.64
CA MET A 1 6.29 -5.12 -39.74
C MET A 1 6.51 -4.59 -38.33
N SER A 2 5.58 -3.80 -37.81
CA SER A 2 5.62 -3.35 -36.41
C SER A 2 5.26 -4.53 -35.53
N LEU A 3 6.16 -4.94 -34.65
CA LEU A 3 5.82 -5.78 -33.52
C LEU A 3 4.97 -4.92 -32.59
N SER A 4 3.64 -5.07 -32.66
CA SER A 4 2.79 -4.70 -31.54
C SER A 4 3.21 -5.63 -30.40
N ALA A 5 3.84 -5.08 -29.37
CA ALA A 5 3.88 -5.77 -28.08
C ALA A 5 2.42 -6.04 -27.72
N SER A 6 2.00 -7.30 -27.81
CA SER A 6 0.77 -7.72 -27.15
C SER A 6 0.90 -7.25 -25.71
N GLU A 7 -0.05 -6.45 -25.23
CA GLU A 7 -0.22 -6.22 -23.80
C GLU A 7 -0.32 -7.62 -23.17
N GLU A 8 0.78 -8.14 -22.65
CA GLU A 8 0.74 -9.28 -21.75
C GLU A 8 -0.06 -8.77 -20.56
N ASN A 9 -1.34 -9.14 -20.57
CA ASN A 9 -2.20 -8.99 -19.42
C ASN A 9 -1.51 -9.78 -18.31
N LEU A 10 -0.73 -9.09 -17.47
CA LEU A 10 0.10 -9.65 -16.41
C LEU A 10 -0.84 -10.16 -15.32
N ALA A 11 -1.52 -11.27 -15.60
CA ALA A 11 -2.37 -11.98 -14.67
C ALA A 11 -1.47 -12.78 -13.72
N PHE A 12 -0.86 -12.08 -12.75
CA PHE A 12 -0.11 -12.72 -11.67
C PHE A 12 -0.96 -12.82 -10.41
N PRO A 13 -0.66 -13.80 -9.54
CA PRO A 13 -1.40 -14.00 -8.31
C PRO A 13 -1.06 -12.96 -7.25
N ILE A 14 -2.08 -12.43 -6.59
CA ILE A 14 -1.95 -11.56 -5.41
C ILE A 14 -2.64 -12.18 -4.19
N MET A 15 -1.95 -12.16 -3.06
CA MET A 15 -2.51 -12.52 -1.75
C MET A 15 -2.67 -11.25 -0.92
N VAL A 16 -3.89 -10.91 -0.50
CA VAL A 16 -4.16 -9.64 0.19
C VAL A 16 -4.38 -9.86 1.69
N ASN A 17 -3.36 -9.57 2.49
CA ASN A 17 -3.45 -9.59 3.94
C ASN A 17 -4.10 -8.31 4.46
N GLY A 18 -5.09 -8.47 5.35
CA GLY A 18 -5.95 -7.36 5.78
C GLY A 18 -7.26 -7.23 5.00
N CYS A 19 -7.66 -8.27 4.26
CA CYS A 19 -8.90 -8.31 3.44
C CYS A 19 -10.21 -8.02 4.20
N THR A 20 -10.22 -8.08 5.54
CA THR A 20 -11.38 -7.66 6.36
C THR A 20 -11.53 -6.15 6.48
N GLY A 21 -10.46 -5.39 6.28
CA GLY A 21 -10.45 -3.93 6.33
C GLY A 21 -10.91 -3.28 5.04
N LYS A 22 -11.35 -2.02 5.11
CA LYS A 22 -11.82 -1.25 3.95
C LYS A 22 -10.79 -1.21 2.81
N MET A 23 -9.52 -0.99 3.14
CA MET A 23 -8.45 -0.89 2.15
C MET A 23 -8.16 -2.26 1.50
N GLY A 24 -8.07 -3.34 2.29
CA GLY A 24 -7.88 -4.68 1.76
C GLY A 24 -8.98 -5.08 0.77
N LYS A 25 -10.24 -4.76 1.06
CA LYS A 25 -11.36 -4.98 0.14
C LYS A 25 -11.21 -4.20 -1.17
N ALA A 26 -10.90 -2.91 -1.09
CA ALA A 26 -10.70 -2.05 -2.25
C ALA A 26 -9.52 -2.54 -3.14
N ILE A 27 -8.44 -3.03 -2.53
CA ILE A 27 -7.30 -3.61 -3.26
C ILE A 27 -7.72 -4.86 -4.03
N ILE A 28 -8.52 -5.74 -3.41
CA ILE A 28 -9.00 -6.95 -4.06
C ILE A 28 -9.91 -6.59 -5.24
N GLU A 29 -10.87 -5.69 -5.05
CA GLU A 29 -11.77 -5.22 -6.12
C GLU A 29 -10.99 -4.58 -7.28
N ALA A 30 -9.99 -3.75 -6.97
CA ALA A 30 -9.12 -3.14 -7.96
C ALA A 30 -8.28 -4.19 -8.70
N GLY A 31 -7.72 -5.17 -7.98
CA GLY A 31 -6.95 -6.28 -8.55
C GLY A 31 -7.78 -7.12 -9.52
N VAL A 32 -8.99 -7.51 -9.11
CA VAL A 32 -9.94 -8.24 -9.99
C VAL A 32 -10.28 -7.41 -11.23
N SER A 33 -10.59 -6.12 -11.04
CA SER A 33 -10.90 -5.22 -12.16
C SER A 33 -9.72 -5.05 -13.13
N ALA A 34 -8.49 -5.15 -12.63
CA ALA A 34 -7.27 -5.11 -13.42
C ALA A 34 -6.86 -6.47 -14.02
N GLY A 35 -7.64 -7.53 -13.79
CA GLY A 35 -7.35 -8.88 -14.32
C GLY A 35 -6.32 -9.68 -13.52
N LEU A 36 -5.98 -9.27 -12.29
CA LEU A 36 -5.10 -10.02 -11.40
C LEU A 36 -5.81 -11.23 -10.79
N GLN A 37 -5.06 -12.29 -10.54
CA GLN A 37 -5.58 -13.49 -9.89
C GLN A 37 -5.55 -13.31 -8.37
N VAL A 38 -6.71 -13.26 -7.73
CA VAL A 38 -6.77 -13.16 -6.25
C VAL A 38 -6.66 -14.56 -5.65
N VAL A 39 -5.63 -14.78 -4.86
CA VAL A 39 -5.46 -16.02 -4.09
C VAL A 39 -6.51 -16.07 -2.99
N PRO A 40 -7.30 -17.17 -2.84
CA PRO A 40 -8.43 -17.24 -1.92
C PRO A 40 -8.02 -17.47 -0.44
N VAL A 41 -6.90 -16.88 -0.04
CA VAL A 41 -6.31 -17.00 1.30
C VAL A 41 -5.85 -15.64 1.80
N SER A 42 -6.08 -15.36 3.09
CA SER A 42 -5.52 -14.20 3.80
C SER A 42 -5.08 -14.63 5.19
N PHE A 43 -4.12 -13.92 5.76
CA PHE A 43 -3.77 -14.02 7.16
C PHE A 43 -4.44 -12.94 8.01
N GLY A 44 -4.82 -13.31 9.23
CA GLY A 44 -5.48 -12.44 10.18
C GLY A 44 -5.08 -12.75 11.63
N SER A 45 -5.62 -11.97 12.57
CA SER A 45 -5.50 -12.25 14.01
C SER A 45 -6.18 -13.58 14.37
N GLU A 46 -5.87 -14.13 15.54
CA GLU A 46 -6.52 -15.35 16.05
C GLU A 46 -8.06 -15.21 16.07
N SER A 47 -8.57 -14.04 16.48
CA SER A 47 -10.00 -13.71 16.48
C SER A 47 -10.68 -13.72 15.11
N LYS A 48 -9.91 -13.66 14.03
CA LYS A 48 -10.40 -13.70 12.64
C LYS A 48 -10.16 -15.06 11.97
N SER A 49 -9.46 -15.97 12.63
CA SER A 49 -9.16 -17.31 12.10
C SER A 49 -10.45 -18.07 11.78
N GLY A 50 -10.51 -18.69 10.61
CA GLY A 50 -11.67 -19.46 10.13
C GLY A 50 -12.80 -18.63 9.52
N GLN A 51 -12.71 -17.29 9.52
CA GLN A 51 -13.67 -16.44 8.83
C GLN A 51 -13.49 -16.54 7.30
N ILE A 52 -14.59 -16.35 6.58
CA ILE A 52 -14.62 -16.23 5.12
C ILE A 52 -15.09 -14.82 4.78
N VAL A 53 -14.39 -14.17 3.86
CA VAL A 53 -14.76 -12.85 3.32
C VAL A 53 -15.01 -12.99 1.84
N GLU A 54 -16.21 -12.63 1.41
CA GLU A 54 -16.54 -12.54 -0.02
C GLU A 54 -16.27 -11.12 -0.51
N VAL A 55 -15.39 -10.97 -1.50
CA VAL A 55 -15.11 -9.68 -2.14
C VAL A 55 -14.55 -9.88 -3.55
N GLY A 56 -14.93 -9.02 -4.49
CA GLY A 56 -14.51 -9.15 -5.90
C GLY A 56 -14.94 -10.45 -6.57
N GLY A 57 -15.99 -11.13 -6.06
CA GLY A 57 -16.43 -12.44 -6.55
C GLY A 57 -15.57 -13.62 -6.07
N THR A 58 -14.65 -13.40 -5.13
CA THR A 58 -13.78 -14.43 -4.54
C THR A 58 -14.13 -14.64 -3.07
N GLU A 59 -14.27 -15.91 -2.67
CA GLU A 59 -14.35 -16.31 -1.26
C GLU A 59 -12.93 -16.46 -0.70
N ILE A 60 -12.56 -15.63 0.28
CA ILE A 60 -11.22 -15.59 0.86
C ILE A 60 -11.25 -16.17 2.27
N HIS A 61 -10.49 -17.23 2.49
CA HIS A 61 -10.37 -17.89 3.79
C HIS A 61 -9.29 -17.23 4.65
N ILE A 62 -9.63 -16.88 5.89
CA ILE A 62 -8.70 -16.24 6.82
C ILE A 62 -8.07 -17.27 7.77
N TYR A 63 -6.74 -17.32 7.78
CA TYR A 63 -5.98 -18.17 8.71
C TYR A 63 -5.29 -17.34 9.80
N GLY A 64 -5.33 -17.88 11.02
CA GLY A 64 -4.60 -17.34 12.18
C GLY A 64 -3.07 -17.52 12.10
N PRO A 65 -2.34 -16.99 13.09
CA PRO A 65 -0.87 -17.00 13.16
C PRO A 65 -0.20 -18.37 13.15
N SER A 66 -0.83 -19.41 13.71
CA SER A 66 -0.15 -20.67 14.05
C SER A 66 0.36 -21.49 12.85
N ARG A 67 -0.15 -21.24 11.63
CA ARG A 67 0.17 -22.03 10.43
C ARG A 67 0.62 -21.19 9.24
N ARG A 68 0.91 -19.89 9.45
CA ARG A 68 1.16 -18.95 8.34
C ARG A 68 2.34 -19.35 7.47
N GLU A 69 3.47 -19.73 8.07
CA GLU A 69 4.67 -20.12 7.32
C GLU A 69 4.41 -21.31 6.39
N ASN A 70 3.85 -22.40 6.91
CA ASN A 70 3.56 -23.58 6.09
C ASN A 70 2.55 -23.29 4.98
N ILE A 71 1.49 -22.54 5.29
CA ILE A 71 0.47 -22.18 4.31
C ILE A 71 1.07 -21.27 3.23
N LEU A 72 1.85 -20.26 3.62
CA LEU A 72 2.46 -19.31 2.69
C LEU A 72 3.47 -19.99 1.76
N THR A 73 4.29 -20.89 2.31
CA THR A 73 5.23 -21.69 1.52
C THR A 73 4.51 -22.57 0.51
N SER A 74 3.43 -23.26 0.91
CA SER A 74 2.62 -24.06 -0.03
C SER A 74 2.00 -23.19 -1.11
N LEU A 75 1.42 -22.04 -0.75
CA LEU A 75 0.83 -21.12 -1.72
C LEU A 75 1.85 -20.58 -2.71
N LEU A 76 3.05 -20.24 -2.27
CA LEU A 76 4.12 -19.77 -3.14
C LEU A 76 4.60 -20.88 -4.10
N ASN A 77 4.69 -22.12 -3.63
CA ASN A 77 5.04 -23.25 -4.48
C ASN A 77 3.97 -23.51 -5.56
N GLU A 78 2.70 -23.35 -5.22
CA GLU A 78 1.56 -23.46 -6.14
C GLU A 78 1.45 -22.24 -7.07
N ASN A 79 1.94 -21.09 -6.63
CA ASN A 79 1.85 -19.80 -7.32
C ASN A 79 3.23 -19.10 -7.34
N PRO A 80 4.20 -19.53 -8.18
CA PRO A 80 5.59 -19.08 -8.10
C PRO A 80 5.82 -17.57 -8.29
N ASN A 81 4.87 -16.87 -8.93
CA ASN A 81 4.91 -15.43 -9.17
C ASN A 81 3.98 -14.65 -8.24
N MET A 82 3.57 -15.23 -7.11
CA MET A 82 2.66 -14.60 -6.17
C MET A 82 3.32 -13.41 -5.46
N ILE A 83 2.56 -12.33 -5.34
CA ILE A 83 2.94 -11.15 -4.55
C ILE A 83 1.96 -11.01 -3.37
N VAL A 84 2.49 -10.83 -2.16
CA VAL A 84 1.67 -10.49 -1.00
C VAL A 84 1.45 -8.98 -0.94
N ILE A 85 0.20 -8.55 -0.77
CA ILE A 85 -0.15 -7.15 -0.49
C ILE A 85 -0.58 -7.04 0.97
N ASP A 86 0.18 -6.27 1.76
CA ASP A 86 -0.02 -6.11 3.20
C ASP A 86 -0.61 -4.74 3.54
N PHE A 87 -1.89 -4.76 3.93
CA PHE A 87 -2.62 -3.65 4.55
C PHE A 87 -3.28 -4.14 5.83
N THR A 88 -2.45 -4.45 6.81
CA THR A 88 -2.85 -5.05 8.08
C THR A 88 -2.98 -3.99 9.19
N VAL A 89 -2.19 -4.10 10.26
CA VAL A 89 -2.20 -3.19 11.41
C VAL A 89 -0.75 -2.93 11.84
N PRO A 90 -0.43 -1.77 12.46
CA PRO A 90 0.94 -1.43 12.85
C PRO A 90 1.64 -2.53 13.66
N ALA A 91 0.92 -3.17 14.59
CA ALA A 91 1.47 -4.25 15.43
C ALA A 91 1.85 -5.53 14.67
N ALA A 92 1.43 -5.69 13.40
CA ALA A 92 1.73 -6.86 12.58
C ALA A 92 2.86 -6.62 11.57
N VAL A 93 3.28 -5.36 11.35
CA VAL A 93 4.23 -4.95 10.31
C VAL A 93 5.51 -5.78 10.34
N ASN A 94 6.22 -5.78 11.47
CA ASN A 94 7.53 -6.43 11.58
C ASN A 94 7.42 -7.96 11.48
N ALA A 95 6.46 -8.57 12.18
CA ALA A 95 6.25 -10.02 12.15
C ALA A 95 5.82 -10.53 10.77
N ASN A 96 5.04 -9.73 10.04
CA ASN A 96 4.65 -10.06 8.67
C ASN A 96 5.85 -9.95 7.72
N ALA A 97 6.64 -8.88 7.80
CA ALA A 97 7.84 -8.72 6.99
C ALA A 97 8.84 -9.87 7.23
N GLU A 98 9.09 -10.23 8.49
CA GLU A 98 9.94 -11.38 8.83
C GLU A 98 9.43 -12.68 8.19
N LEU A 99 8.12 -12.94 8.27
CA LEU A 99 7.50 -14.10 7.64
C LEU A 99 7.70 -14.10 6.11
N TYR A 100 7.42 -12.97 5.45
CA TYR A 100 7.53 -12.87 3.99
C TYR A 100 8.97 -13.05 3.53
N SER A 101 9.91 -12.36 4.19
CA SER A 101 11.34 -12.47 3.97
C SER A 101 11.88 -13.89 4.20
N LYS A 102 11.40 -14.57 5.25
CA LYS A 102 11.80 -15.96 5.55
C LYS A 102 11.31 -16.95 4.49
N VAL A 103 10.08 -16.80 4.00
CA VAL A 103 9.55 -17.65 2.92
C VAL A 103 10.12 -17.27 1.56
N GLY A 104 10.60 -16.03 1.40
CA GLY A 104 11.11 -15.51 0.14
C GLY A 104 10.01 -15.05 -0.83
N VAL A 105 8.81 -14.75 -0.33
CA VAL A 105 7.72 -14.23 -1.16
C VAL A 105 7.87 -12.72 -1.38
N PRO A 106 7.79 -12.20 -2.61
CA PRO A 106 7.75 -10.77 -2.85
C PRO A 106 6.52 -10.12 -2.20
N PHE A 107 6.67 -8.90 -1.67
CA PHE A 107 5.55 -8.22 -1.04
C PHE A 107 5.50 -6.71 -1.22
N VAL A 108 4.28 -6.18 -1.18
CA VAL A 108 3.98 -4.74 -1.14
C VAL A 108 3.40 -4.44 0.23
N MET A 109 4.05 -3.58 1.01
CA MET A 109 3.58 -3.18 2.34
C MET A 109 3.16 -1.72 2.36
N GLY A 110 1.84 -1.51 2.45
CA GLY A 110 1.22 -0.20 2.62
C GLY A 110 0.85 0.11 4.08
N THR A 111 0.98 -0.87 4.98
CA THR A 111 0.72 -0.68 6.42
C THR A 111 1.70 0.33 7.03
N THR A 112 1.14 1.37 7.66
CA THR A 112 1.88 2.42 8.40
C THR A 112 2.23 1.97 9.82
N GLY A 113 3.11 2.72 10.49
CA GLY A 113 3.63 2.38 11.83
C GLY A 113 4.49 1.10 11.83
N GLY A 114 4.60 0.49 13.01
CA GLY A 114 5.57 -0.57 13.29
C GLY A 114 6.98 -0.01 13.50
N ASP A 115 7.93 -0.88 13.83
CA ASP A 115 9.35 -0.47 13.89
C ASP A 115 9.89 -0.39 12.45
N ARG A 116 10.01 0.84 11.95
CA ARG A 116 10.40 1.09 10.55
C ARG A 116 11.85 0.71 10.27
N GLU A 117 12.75 0.94 11.24
CA GLU A 117 14.16 0.60 11.09
C GLU A 117 14.33 -0.92 11.02
N MET A 118 13.69 -1.66 11.95
CA MET A 118 13.67 -3.11 11.93
C MET A 118 13.04 -3.66 10.65
N LEU A 119 11.96 -3.03 10.15
CA LEU A 119 11.33 -3.42 8.89
C LEU A 119 12.32 -3.31 7.71
N TYR A 120 13.01 -2.18 7.57
CA TYR A 120 13.96 -1.98 6.46
C TYR A 120 15.14 -2.96 6.55
N ASN A 121 15.72 -3.13 7.74
CA ASN A 121 16.83 -4.07 7.95
C ASN A 121 16.43 -5.52 7.62
N THR A 122 15.23 -5.96 8.06
CA THR A 122 14.72 -7.32 7.78
C THR A 122 14.62 -7.59 6.28
N VAL A 123 14.13 -6.63 5.51
CA VAL A 123 13.99 -6.77 4.06
C VAL A 123 15.36 -6.76 3.38
N GLU A 124 16.24 -5.83 3.74
CA GLU A 124 17.58 -5.72 3.16
C GLU A 124 18.39 -7.00 3.38
N ASP A 125 18.38 -7.54 4.59
CA ASP A 125 19.09 -8.78 4.94
C ASP A 125 18.57 -10.00 4.19
N SER A 126 17.26 -10.04 3.92
CA SER A 126 16.61 -11.15 3.21
C SER A 126 16.92 -11.20 1.71
N LYS A 127 17.38 -10.09 1.13
CA LYS A 127 17.58 -9.90 -0.33
C LYS A 127 16.33 -10.20 -1.17
N GLY A 128 15.15 -10.17 -0.55
CA GLY A 128 13.86 -10.34 -1.20
C GLY A 128 13.40 -9.07 -1.92
N TYR A 129 12.41 -9.23 -2.81
CA TYR A 129 11.76 -8.09 -3.46
C TYR A 129 10.65 -7.54 -2.58
N ALA A 130 10.74 -6.27 -2.18
CA ALA A 130 9.66 -5.60 -1.48
C ALA A 130 9.44 -4.17 -1.95
N LEU A 131 8.18 -3.73 -2.01
CA LEU A 131 7.80 -2.33 -2.10
C LEU A 131 7.23 -1.91 -0.75
N ILE A 132 7.97 -1.09 -0.01
CA ILE A 132 7.51 -0.51 1.24
C ILE A 132 7.21 0.96 1.00
N SER A 133 5.95 1.35 1.13
CA SER A 133 5.58 2.75 1.08
C SER A 133 4.44 3.03 2.05
N PRO A 134 4.61 3.95 3.03
CA PRO A 134 3.49 4.38 3.87
C PRO A 134 2.46 5.20 3.06
N GLN A 135 2.78 5.57 1.81
CA GLN A 135 1.94 6.36 0.92
C GLN A 135 1.79 5.68 -0.45
N MET A 136 0.60 5.15 -0.73
CA MET A 136 0.31 4.37 -1.94
C MET A 136 -0.64 5.08 -2.92
N GLY A 137 -1.13 6.28 -2.59
CA GLY A 137 -2.37 6.77 -3.19
C GLY A 137 -2.32 8.08 -3.98
N LYS A 138 -1.39 9.02 -3.74
CA LYS A 138 -1.68 10.42 -4.11
C LYS A 138 -0.51 11.23 -4.69
N GLN A 139 -0.80 11.90 -5.81
CA GLN A 139 0.09 12.80 -6.53
C GLN A 139 0.31 14.15 -5.83
N VAL A 140 -0.63 14.58 -4.96
CA VAL A 140 -0.48 15.82 -4.20
C VAL A 140 -0.73 15.57 -2.72
N ILE A 141 0.24 15.95 -1.90
CA ILE A 141 0.21 15.84 -0.44
C ILE A 141 0.45 17.23 0.15
N GLU A 142 -0.36 17.59 1.13
CA GLU A 142 -0.25 18.85 1.86
C GLU A 142 -0.34 18.58 3.37
N SER A 143 0.64 19.10 4.11
CA SER A 143 0.75 18.93 5.56
C SER A 143 0.92 20.29 6.23
N HIS A 144 0.03 20.56 7.19
CA HIS A 144 -0.05 21.78 8.01
C HIS A 144 -0.49 21.38 9.42
N GLN A 145 -0.40 22.30 10.38
CA GLN A 145 -0.88 22.09 11.75
C GLN A 145 -2.30 21.49 11.80
N ALA A 146 -2.54 20.60 12.78
CA ALA A 146 -3.78 19.84 12.92
C ALA A 146 -5.06 20.70 12.94
N SER A 147 -4.97 21.94 13.45
CA SER A 147 -6.08 22.89 13.53
C SER A 147 -6.49 23.53 12.20
N LYS A 148 -5.71 23.35 11.13
CA LYS A 148 -6.00 23.95 9.82
C LYS A 148 -6.93 23.05 9.03
N LEU A 149 -8.21 23.44 8.97
CA LEU A 149 -9.27 22.67 8.32
C LEU A 149 -9.23 22.78 6.79
N ASP A 150 -8.85 23.94 6.26
CA ASP A 150 -8.83 24.18 4.82
C ASP A 150 -7.46 23.89 4.20
N PRO A 151 -7.43 23.33 2.96
CA PRO A 151 -6.22 23.26 2.16
C PRO A 151 -5.55 24.63 2.01
N SER A 152 -4.22 24.64 2.08
CA SER A 152 -3.38 25.78 1.74
C SER A 152 -3.84 26.47 0.43
N GLY A 153 -4.07 27.79 0.50
CA GLY A 153 -4.36 28.60 -0.69
C GLY A 153 -3.25 28.48 -1.75
N THR A 154 -2.00 28.43 -1.30
CA THR A 154 -0.83 28.17 -2.15
C THR A 154 -0.95 26.83 -2.88
N ALA A 155 -1.38 25.77 -2.20
CA ALA A 155 -1.55 24.47 -2.84
C ALA A 155 -2.63 24.47 -3.92
N LYS A 156 -3.77 25.13 -3.64
CA LYS A 156 -4.85 25.31 -4.63
C LYS A 156 -4.35 26.06 -5.87
N ASP A 157 -3.54 27.09 -5.69
CA ASP A 157 -3.03 27.88 -6.82
C ASP A 157 -1.97 27.14 -7.64
N VAL A 158 -1.11 26.34 -7.00
CA VAL A 158 -0.17 25.45 -7.71
C VAL A 158 -0.93 24.38 -8.53
N ILE A 159 -1.98 23.78 -7.96
CA ILE A 159 -2.83 22.81 -8.68
C ILE A 159 -3.48 23.46 -9.92
N LYS A 160 -3.98 24.70 -9.80
CA LYS A 160 -4.51 25.44 -10.96
C LYS A 160 -3.46 25.65 -12.05
N CYS A 161 -2.18 25.83 -11.68
CA CYS A 161 -1.11 25.90 -12.67
C CYS A 161 -0.94 24.58 -13.42
N PHE A 162 -0.98 23.43 -12.74
CA PHE A 162 -0.93 22.12 -13.39
C PHE A 162 -2.15 21.86 -14.28
N GLN A 163 -3.35 22.26 -13.85
CA GLN A 163 -4.56 22.18 -14.68
C GLN A 163 -4.41 23.00 -15.99
N LYS A 164 -3.83 24.20 -15.92
CA LYS A 164 -3.53 25.03 -17.11
C LYS A 164 -2.48 24.39 -18.03
N LEU A 165 -1.58 23.56 -17.49
CA LEU A 165 -0.61 22.78 -18.25
C LEU A 165 -1.20 21.50 -18.86
N GLY A 166 -2.50 21.24 -18.66
CA GLY A 166 -3.22 20.10 -19.25
C GLY A 166 -3.31 18.87 -18.34
N ILE A 167 -2.94 18.98 -17.06
CA ILE A 167 -3.06 17.88 -16.09
C ILE A 167 -4.48 17.85 -15.51
N SER A 168 -5.17 16.73 -15.67
CA SER A 168 -6.48 16.51 -15.06
C SER A 168 -6.32 16.17 -13.57
N TYR A 169 -6.72 17.08 -12.68
CA TYR A 169 -6.64 16.88 -11.23
C TYR A 169 -7.77 17.61 -10.51
N GLU A 170 -8.48 16.93 -9.60
CA GLU A 170 -9.54 17.49 -8.76
C GLU A 170 -9.05 17.73 -7.33
N LEU A 171 -9.48 18.83 -6.70
CA LEU A 171 -8.94 19.23 -5.38
C LEU A 171 -9.24 18.23 -4.25
N ASP A 172 -10.29 17.42 -4.38
CA ASP A 172 -10.63 16.35 -3.44
C ASP A 172 -9.66 15.16 -3.51
N GLN A 173 -8.91 15.04 -4.60
CA GLN A 173 -7.84 14.05 -4.75
C GLN A 173 -6.64 14.39 -3.86
N MET A 174 -6.48 15.63 -3.43
CA MET A 174 -5.36 16.07 -2.59
C MET A 174 -5.40 15.37 -1.23
N GLN A 175 -4.24 14.95 -0.73
CA GLN A 175 -4.13 14.44 0.64
C GLN A 175 -3.81 15.57 1.60
N GLN A 176 -4.65 15.74 2.61
CA GLN A 176 -4.38 16.62 3.75
C GLN A 176 -3.87 15.77 4.91
N ILE A 177 -2.62 15.94 5.31
CA ILE A 177 -2.03 15.27 6.46
C ILE A 177 -2.07 16.24 7.64
N ARG A 178 -2.84 15.87 8.67
CA ARG A 178 -3.07 16.65 9.90
C ARG A 178 -2.74 15.87 11.17
N ASP A 179 -2.68 14.55 11.06
CA ASP A 179 -2.34 13.66 12.15
C ASP A 179 -0.84 13.76 12.47
N PRO A 180 -0.43 14.10 13.70
CA PRO A 180 0.97 14.31 14.05
C PRO A 180 1.89 13.10 13.78
N GLU A 181 1.41 11.88 13.97
CA GLU A 181 2.20 10.67 13.71
C GLU A 181 2.48 10.55 12.21
N GLN A 182 1.47 10.76 11.36
CA GLN A 182 1.65 10.80 9.91
C GLN A 182 2.55 11.96 9.45
N GLN A 183 2.51 13.11 10.14
CA GLN A 183 3.38 14.24 9.82
C GLN A 183 4.85 13.94 10.09
N LEU A 184 5.13 13.19 11.15
CA LEU A 184 6.48 12.73 11.46
C LEU A 184 6.91 11.63 10.48
N GLU A 185 6.14 10.55 10.38
CA GLU A 185 6.55 9.34 9.66
C GLU A 185 6.45 9.46 8.14
N MET A 186 5.37 10.06 7.62
CA MET A 186 5.09 10.08 6.18
C MET A 186 5.63 11.33 5.48
N VAL A 187 5.70 12.44 6.22
CA VAL A 187 6.08 13.76 5.66
C VAL A 187 7.50 14.14 6.09
N GLY A 188 7.99 13.65 7.22
CA GLY A 188 9.30 14.00 7.76
C GLY A 188 9.34 15.40 8.41
N VAL A 189 8.21 15.89 8.94
CA VAL A 189 8.16 17.15 9.67
C VAL A 189 8.86 16.96 11.02
N PRO A 190 9.88 17.75 11.38
CA PRO A 190 10.49 17.67 12.71
C PRO A 190 9.47 17.90 13.83
N GLU A 191 9.58 17.18 14.94
CA GLU A 191 8.61 17.23 16.05
C GLU A 191 8.39 18.66 16.58
N GLU A 192 9.47 19.44 16.67
CA GLU A 192 9.44 20.84 17.08
C GLU A 192 8.65 21.78 16.14
N HIS A 193 8.36 21.33 14.92
CA HIS A 193 7.67 22.11 13.89
C HIS A 193 6.23 21.67 13.62
N LEU A 194 5.72 20.61 14.28
CA LEU A 194 4.34 20.11 14.08
C LEU A 194 3.25 21.17 14.34
N ARG A 195 3.55 22.17 15.16
CA ARG A 195 2.63 23.27 15.49
C ARG A 195 2.74 24.47 14.52
N GLY A 196 3.65 24.43 13.56
CA GLY A 196 3.96 25.58 12.71
C GLY A 196 4.77 25.22 11.49
N HIS A 197 4.22 24.39 10.60
CA HIS A 197 4.82 24.00 9.33
C HIS A 197 3.87 24.16 8.16
N ALA A 198 4.44 24.19 6.96
CA ALA A 198 3.72 24.14 5.69
C ALA A 198 4.54 23.30 4.70
N PHE A 199 4.13 22.05 4.49
CA PHE A 199 4.82 21.12 3.61
C PHE A 199 3.90 20.69 2.46
N HIS A 200 4.41 20.68 1.24
CA HIS A 200 3.67 20.34 0.04
C HIS A 200 4.51 19.45 -0.88
N VAL A 201 3.96 18.34 -1.34
CA VAL A 201 4.56 17.44 -2.35
C VAL A 201 3.66 17.42 -3.57
N TYR A 202 4.25 17.63 -4.74
CA TYR A 202 3.58 17.48 -6.03
C TYR A 202 4.39 16.49 -6.88
N HIS A 203 3.77 15.37 -7.22
CA HIS A 203 4.37 14.33 -8.04
C HIS A 203 3.63 14.27 -9.37
N LEU A 204 4.37 14.55 -10.46
CA LEU A 204 3.89 14.40 -11.83
C LEU A 204 4.47 13.14 -12.42
N THR A 205 3.64 12.37 -13.12
CA THR A 205 4.06 11.17 -13.84
C THR A 205 3.63 11.30 -15.30
N SER A 206 4.52 10.99 -16.24
CA SER A 206 4.18 10.98 -17.66
C SER A 206 3.18 9.85 -17.98
N PRO A 207 2.41 9.95 -19.09
CA PRO A 207 1.47 8.89 -19.49
C PRO A 207 2.13 7.52 -19.70
N ASP A 208 3.40 7.49 -20.11
CA ASP A 208 4.20 6.29 -20.35
C ASP A 208 5.00 5.80 -19.12
N LYS A 209 4.92 6.52 -17.99
CA LYS A 209 5.49 6.13 -16.68
C LYS A 209 7.02 5.95 -16.66
N THR A 210 7.76 6.67 -17.50
CA THR A 210 9.24 6.64 -17.55
C THR A 210 9.88 7.80 -16.82
#